data_AF-A0A7J7CZT3-F1
#
_entry.id   AF-A0A7J7CZT3-F1
#
_cell.length_a   1.000
_cell.length_b   1.000
_cell.length_c   1.000
_cell.angle_alpha   90.00
_cell.angle_beta   90.00
_cell.angle_gamma   90.00
#
_symmetry.space_group_name_H-M   'P 1'
#
loop_
_entity.id
_entity.type
_entity.pdbx_description
1 polymer ?
#
loop_
_entity_poly.entity_id
_entity_poly.type
_entity_poly.pdbx_seq_one_letter_code
_entity_poly.pdbx_strand_id
1 'polypeptide(L)'
;MSTQRKEDEENSKRTNRYKKNEKRLGGRGLSLQAFANAKSRVDGYNPALMKRRREFYKNAKHVSKFKKLVKQQQHQQNASSSTLKALQPSQDENEARDGNEIIKENQKRKRTSSFGLEDVYKKKCEEEEKARMEREAIVQAKKEEREKAEVRRKVMKEKMFKKTRHGQPVMKYRIENLLQTIQSSTRSSIG
;
A
#
# COMPACT_ATOMS: atom_id res chain seq x y z
N MET A 1 -2.37 -44.16 -34.76
CA MET A 1 -2.33 -42.72 -35.13
C MET A 1 -3.11 -41.78 -34.19
N SER A 2 -3.89 -42.26 -33.21
CA SER A 2 -4.74 -41.41 -32.34
C SER A 2 -4.13 -41.05 -30.98
N THR A 3 -3.15 -41.82 -30.50
CA THR A 3 -2.55 -41.65 -29.16
C THR A 3 -1.52 -40.53 -29.11
N GLN A 4 -0.64 -40.43 -30.11
CA GLN A 4 0.40 -39.38 -30.18
C GLN A 4 -0.18 -37.96 -30.17
N ARG A 5 -1.26 -37.70 -30.91
CA ARG A 5 -1.92 -36.38 -30.92
C ARG A 5 -2.52 -35.99 -29.57
N LYS A 6 -2.97 -36.96 -28.77
CA LYS A 6 -3.52 -36.70 -27.44
C LYS A 6 -2.42 -36.36 -26.44
N GLU A 7 -1.28 -37.02 -26.53
CA GLU A 7 -0.09 -36.74 -25.69
C GLU A 7 0.49 -35.35 -26.01
N ASP A 8 0.59 -34.98 -27.29
CA ASP A 8 1.07 -33.66 -27.72
C ASP A 8 0.17 -32.52 -27.22
N GLU A 9 -1.15 -32.71 -27.26
CA GLU A 9 -2.12 -31.75 -26.74
C GLU A 9 -2.02 -31.60 -25.21
N GLU A 10 -1.86 -32.70 -24.48
CA GLU A 10 -1.73 -32.66 -23.03
C GLU A 10 -0.44 -31.97 -22.58
N ASN A 11 0.65 -32.23 -23.30
CA ASN A 11 1.95 -31.63 -23.03
C ASN A 11 1.95 -30.11 -23.31
N SER A 12 1.29 -29.68 -24.40
CA SER A 12 1.04 -28.26 -24.70
C SER A 12 0.17 -27.57 -23.63
N LYS A 13 -0.87 -28.25 -23.10
CA LYS A 13 -1.69 -27.74 -22.00
C LYS A 13 -0.92 -27.66 -20.68
N ARG A 14 0.01 -28.58 -20.40
CA ARG A 14 0.91 -28.54 -19.22
C ARG A 14 1.90 -27.37 -19.29
N THR A 15 2.58 -27.17 -20.42
CA THR A 15 3.55 -26.08 -20.58
C THR A 15 2.89 -24.70 -20.50
N ASN A 16 1.69 -24.53 -21.05
CA ASN A 16 0.91 -23.30 -20.91
C ASN A 16 0.47 -23.01 -19.47
N ARG A 17 0.08 -24.05 -18.70
CA ARG A 17 -0.22 -23.91 -17.27
C ARG A 17 1.02 -23.52 -16.46
N TYR A 18 2.18 -24.11 -16.76
CA TYR A 18 3.45 -23.78 -16.11
C TYR A 18 3.85 -22.31 -16.36
N LYS A 19 3.82 -21.86 -17.62
CA LYS A 19 4.09 -20.46 -18.01
C LYS A 19 3.10 -19.46 -17.37
N LYS A 20 1.84 -19.85 -17.20
CA LYS A 20 0.81 -19.02 -16.55
C LYS A 20 1.04 -18.93 -15.04
N ASN A 21 1.50 -20.01 -14.42
CA ASN A 21 1.83 -20.05 -12.99
C ASN A 21 3.11 -19.25 -12.67
N GLU A 22 4.13 -19.29 -13.53
CA GLU A 22 5.29 -18.39 -13.42
C GLU A 22 4.86 -16.92 -13.41
N LYS A 23 3.99 -16.50 -14.33
CA LYS A 23 3.52 -15.11 -14.37
C LYS A 23 2.66 -14.71 -13.16
N ARG A 24 1.92 -15.65 -12.56
CA ARG A 24 1.07 -15.40 -11.38
C ARG A 24 1.86 -15.37 -10.07
N LEU A 25 2.88 -16.21 -9.94
CA LEU A 25 3.70 -16.32 -8.73
C LEU A 25 4.97 -15.47 -8.78
N GLY A 26 5.18 -14.71 -9.87
CA GLY A 26 6.27 -13.75 -10.00
C GLY A 26 7.60 -14.33 -10.50
N GLY A 27 7.57 -15.46 -11.22
CA GLY A 27 8.75 -16.09 -11.82
C GLY A 27 9.83 -16.46 -10.79
N ARG A 28 10.99 -16.91 -11.30
CA ARG A 28 12.18 -17.31 -10.53
C ARG A 28 12.41 -16.38 -9.33
N GLY A 29 12.36 -16.96 -8.12
CA GLY A 29 12.46 -16.21 -6.86
C GLY A 29 13.73 -15.35 -6.77
N LEU A 30 13.72 -14.38 -5.86
CA LEU A 30 14.86 -13.51 -5.57
C LEU A 30 16.15 -14.34 -5.46
N SER A 31 17.23 -13.88 -6.12
CA SER A 31 18.52 -14.58 -6.02
C SER A 31 18.96 -14.66 -4.56
N LEU A 32 19.71 -15.70 -4.18
CA LEU A 32 20.23 -15.84 -2.82
C LEU A 32 20.98 -14.58 -2.36
N GLN A 33 21.71 -13.95 -3.28
CA GLN A 33 22.36 -12.67 -3.08
C GLN A 33 21.36 -11.52 -2.80
N ALA A 34 20.24 -11.45 -3.52
CA ALA A 34 19.19 -10.46 -3.28
C ALA A 34 18.48 -10.69 -1.94
N PHE A 35 18.27 -11.96 -1.55
CA PHE A 35 17.67 -12.32 -0.26
C PHE A 35 18.60 -12.00 0.92
N ALA A 36 19.88 -12.39 0.83
CA ALA A 36 20.89 -12.05 1.82
C ALA A 36 21.09 -10.54 1.96
N ASN A 37 21.07 -9.82 0.83
CA ASN A 37 21.25 -8.37 0.82
C ASN A 37 19.97 -7.58 1.10
N ALA A 38 18.80 -8.21 1.25
CA ALA A 38 17.54 -7.52 1.51
C ALA A 38 17.56 -6.72 2.83
N LYS A 39 18.38 -7.14 3.79
CA LYS A 39 18.55 -6.47 5.10
C LYS A 39 19.84 -5.68 5.23
N SER A 40 20.84 -5.91 4.37
CA SER A 40 22.16 -5.25 4.43
C SER A 40 22.28 -4.04 3.51
N ARG A 41 21.30 -3.82 2.64
CA ARG A 41 21.22 -2.59 1.85
C ARG A 41 21.05 -1.40 2.79
N VAL A 42 22.17 -0.71 3.04
CA VAL A 42 22.21 0.72 3.38
C VAL A 42 21.75 1.53 2.16
N ASP A 43 20.70 1.09 1.48
CA ASP A 43 20.05 1.92 0.48
C ASP A 43 19.39 3.01 1.30
N GLY A 44 19.82 4.25 1.10
CA GLY A 44 19.27 5.47 1.69
C GLY A 44 17.80 5.63 1.32
N TYR A 45 16.97 4.75 1.87
CA TYR A 45 15.56 4.61 1.60
C TYR A 45 14.86 5.81 2.20
N ASN A 46 14.78 6.86 1.39
CA ASN A 46 14.07 8.06 1.72
C ASN A 46 12.67 7.98 1.08
N PRO A 47 11.61 7.71 1.87
CA PRO A 47 10.26 7.59 1.35
C PRO A 47 9.79 8.87 0.64
N ALA A 48 10.30 10.04 1.01
CA ALA A 48 9.97 11.31 0.35
C ALA A 48 10.53 11.37 -1.08
N LEU A 49 11.75 10.89 -1.32
CA LEU A 49 12.34 10.86 -2.66
C LEU A 49 11.62 9.86 -3.57
N MET A 50 11.26 8.69 -3.04
CA MET A 50 10.49 7.69 -3.79
C MET A 50 9.09 8.20 -4.13
N LYS A 51 8.41 8.86 -3.19
CA LYS A 51 7.12 9.51 -3.43
C LYS A 51 7.22 10.59 -4.51
N ARG A 52 8.22 11.48 -4.41
CA ARG A 52 8.48 12.53 -5.41
C ARG A 52 8.70 11.97 -6.82
N ARG A 53 9.52 10.91 -6.96
CA ARG A 53 9.74 10.25 -8.25
C ARG A 53 8.45 9.64 -8.80
N ARG A 54 7.66 8.96 -7.97
CA ARG A 54 6.40 8.34 -8.38
C ARG A 54 5.38 9.38 -8.85
N GLU A 55 5.25 10.48 -8.12
CA GLU A 55 4.38 11.60 -8.47
C GLU A 55 4.84 12.29 -9.76
N PHE A 56 6.15 12.49 -9.95
CA PHE A 56 6.71 13.04 -11.18
C PHE A 56 6.30 12.22 -12.41
N TYR A 57 6.46 10.89 -12.37
CA TYR A 57 6.05 10.02 -13.48
C TYR A 57 4.53 10.03 -13.71
N LYS A 58 3.75 10.04 -12.63
CA LYS A 58 2.28 10.14 -12.72
C LYS A 58 1.87 11.44 -13.41
N ASN A 59 2.47 12.56 -13.00
CA ASN A 59 2.21 13.87 -13.56
C ASN A 59 2.66 13.97 -15.01
N ALA A 60 3.84 13.46 -15.36
CA ALA A 60 4.33 13.41 -16.74
C ALA A 60 3.37 12.63 -17.65
N LYS A 61 2.77 11.54 -17.15
CA LYS A 61 1.75 10.77 -17.87
C LYS A 61 0.46 11.59 -18.07
N HIS A 62 0.02 12.31 -17.05
CA HIS A 62 -1.15 13.20 -17.16
C HIS A 62 -0.91 14.33 -18.16
N VAL A 63 0.25 15.00 -18.10
CA VAL A 63 0.64 16.04 -19.07
C VAL A 63 0.68 15.49 -20.48
N SER A 64 1.27 14.31 -20.69
CA SER A 64 1.31 13.67 -22.01
C SER A 64 -0.09 13.33 -22.53
N LYS A 65 -0.97 12.82 -21.67
CA LYS A 65 -2.36 12.54 -22.00
C LYS A 65 -3.12 13.82 -22.37
N PHE A 66 -2.95 14.88 -21.58
CA PHE A 66 -3.56 16.18 -21.85
C PHE A 66 -3.07 16.78 -23.17
N LYS A 67 -1.76 16.80 -23.41
CA LYS A 67 -1.18 17.27 -24.70
C LYS A 67 -1.75 16.50 -25.89
N LYS A 68 -1.97 15.18 -25.76
CA LYS A 68 -2.62 14.38 -26.81
C LYS A 68 -4.07 14.80 -27.04
N LEU A 69 -4.84 15.02 -25.98
CA LEU A 69 -6.24 15.47 -26.08
C LEU A 69 -6.33 16.87 -26.70
N VAL A 70 -5.47 17.81 -26.29
CA VAL A 70 -5.42 19.16 -26.88
C VAL A 70 -5.09 19.10 -28.36
N LYS A 71 -4.11 18.28 -28.77
CA LYS A 71 -3.82 18.07 -30.20
C LYS A 71 -5.02 17.51 -30.95
N GLN A 72 -5.74 16.54 -30.39
CA GLN A 72 -6.96 16.00 -31.00
C GLN A 72 -8.05 17.07 -31.15
N GLN A 73 -8.26 17.89 -30.13
CA GLN A 73 -9.24 18.98 -30.18
C GLN A 73 -8.86 20.05 -31.20
N GLN A 74 -7.57 20.42 -31.30
CA GLN A 74 -7.08 21.33 -32.33
C GLN A 74 -7.25 20.75 -33.73
N HIS A 75 -7.02 19.45 -33.94
CA HIS A 75 -7.33 18.80 -35.22
C HIS A 75 -8.82 18.81 -35.53
N GLN A 76 -9.69 18.64 -34.53
CA GLN A 76 -11.14 18.74 -34.73
C GLN A 76 -11.58 20.18 -35.04
N GLN A 77 -11.03 21.20 -34.34
CA GLN A 77 -11.33 22.61 -34.60
C GLN A 77 -10.76 23.10 -35.94
N ASN A 78 -9.57 22.63 -36.32
CA ASN A 78 -8.98 22.93 -37.64
C ASN A 78 -9.67 22.15 -38.76
N ALA A 79 -10.16 20.92 -38.50
CA ALA A 79 -11.01 20.20 -39.44
C ALA A 79 -12.35 20.93 -39.63
N SER A 80 -13.00 21.40 -38.56
CA SER A 80 -14.22 22.22 -38.60
C SER A 80 -14.00 23.62 -39.22
N SER A 81 -12.77 24.15 -39.17
CA SER A 81 -12.37 25.37 -39.88
C SER A 81 -11.99 25.10 -41.35
N SER A 82 -11.65 23.86 -41.72
CA SER A 82 -11.29 23.47 -43.09
C SER A 82 -12.48 22.92 -43.89
N THR A 83 -13.57 22.51 -43.23
CA THR A 83 -14.80 22.04 -43.89
C THR A 83 -15.59 23.13 -44.61
N LEU A 84 -15.15 24.39 -44.57
CA LEU A 84 -15.67 25.45 -45.44
C LEU A 84 -14.76 25.75 -46.65
N LYS A 85 -13.66 25.02 -46.86
CA LYS A 85 -12.70 25.31 -47.94
C LYS A 85 -12.34 24.15 -48.86
N ALA A 86 -13.04 23.01 -48.80
CA ALA A 86 -12.82 21.91 -49.73
C ALA A 86 -14.15 21.25 -50.15
N LEU A 87 -14.93 21.97 -50.97
CA LEU A 87 -15.79 21.30 -51.96
C LEU A 87 -14.86 20.74 -53.04
N GLN A 88 -14.55 19.45 -52.96
CA GLN A 88 -14.35 18.61 -54.15
C GLN A 88 -15.02 17.26 -53.89
N PRO A 89 -16.02 16.86 -54.70
CA PRO A 89 -16.62 15.54 -54.62
C PRO A 89 -15.78 14.56 -55.44
N SER A 90 -15.36 13.46 -54.84
CA SER A 90 -15.03 12.25 -55.58
C SER A 90 -15.78 11.09 -54.95
N GLN A 91 -16.69 10.55 -55.75
CA GLN A 91 -17.54 9.39 -55.50
C GLN A 91 -16.74 8.19 -55.01
N ASP A 92 -17.27 7.45 -54.04
CA ASP A 92 -17.44 6.02 -54.21
C ASP A 92 -18.48 5.48 -53.20
N GLU A 93 -19.54 4.91 -53.78
CA GLU A 93 -20.55 4.09 -53.12
C GLU A 93 -19.91 2.78 -52.63
N ASN A 94 -20.34 2.24 -51.48
CA ASN A 94 -20.82 0.85 -51.36
C ASN A 94 -21.13 0.42 -49.92
N GLU A 95 -22.37 -0.08 -49.82
CA GLU A 95 -22.88 -1.18 -49.00
C GLU A 95 -23.06 -1.05 -47.47
N ALA A 96 -24.32 -1.30 -47.11
CA ALA A 96 -24.86 -1.35 -45.77
C ALA A 96 -24.72 -2.75 -45.14
N ARG A 97 -24.92 -2.77 -43.81
CA ARG A 97 -25.74 -3.78 -43.09
C ARG A 97 -25.03 -5.03 -42.53
N ASP A 98 -24.19 -4.88 -41.50
CA ASP A 98 -24.03 -5.94 -40.45
C ASP A 98 -23.29 -5.48 -39.16
N GLY A 99 -23.84 -4.52 -38.40
CA GLY A 99 -23.12 -3.94 -37.23
C GLY A 99 -23.79 -4.13 -35.87
N ASN A 100 -25.03 -4.61 -35.81
CA ASN A 100 -25.90 -4.35 -34.65
C ASN A 100 -25.96 -5.49 -33.62
N GLU A 101 -25.47 -6.69 -33.95
CA GLU A 101 -25.55 -7.86 -33.05
C GLU A 101 -24.36 -7.94 -32.07
N ILE A 102 -23.15 -7.57 -32.52
CA ILE A 102 -21.89 -7.64 -31.74
C ILE A 102 -21.89 -6.67 -30.53
N ILE A 103 -22.69 -5.61 -30.60
CA ILE A 103 -22.74 -4.56 -29.55
C ILE A 103 -23.48 -5.06 -28.30
N LYS A 104 -24.53 -5.89 -28.46
CA LYS A 104 -25.39 -6.33 -27.34
C LYS A 104 -24.72 -7.38 -26.45
N GLU A 105 -23.90 -8.26 -27.03
CA GLU A 105 -23.23 -9.32 -26.26
C GLU A 105 -22.10 -8.78 -25.36
N ASN A 106 -21.37 -7.77 -25.84
CA ASN A 106 -20.32 -7.09 -25.09
C ASN A 106 -20.85 -6.30 -23.88
N GLN A 107 -22.09 -5.82 -23.94
CA GLN A 107 -22.71 -5.11 -22.81
C GLN A 107 -23.11 -6.05 -21.67
N LYS A 108 -23.54 -7.30 -21.97
CA LYS A 108 -23.88 -8.29 -20.94
C LYS A 108 -22.63 -8.80 -20.19
N ARG A 109 -21.50 -8.98 -20.90
CA ARG A 109 -20.22 -9.41 -20.28
C ARG A 109 -19.55 -8.33 -19.41
N LYS A 110 -19.87 -7.04 -19.63
CA LYS A 110 -19.37 -5.94 -18.79
C LYS A 110 -20.05 -5.85 -17.42
N ARG A 111 -21.31 -6.26 -17.29
CA ARG A 111 -22.09 -6.11 -16.03
C ARG A 111 -21.72 -7.12 -14.95
N THR A 112 -21.13 -8.26 -15.29
CA THR A 112 -20.65 -9.26 -14.30
C THR A 112 -19.23 -8.99 -13.80
N SER A 113 -18.43 -8.21 -14.54
CA SER A 113 -17.04 -7.88 -14.18
C SER A 113 -16.91 -6.73 -13.16
N SER A 114 -17.94 -5.90 -13.00
CA SER A 114 -17.90 -4.72 -12.13
C SER A 114 -18.09 -5.04 -10.64
N PHE A 115 -18.62 -6.21 -10.31
CA PHE A 115 -18.89 -6.59 -8.92
C PHE A 115 -17.62 -6.95 -8.12
N GLY A 116 -16.52 -7.36 -8.76
CA GLY A 116 -15.32 -7.80 -8.04
C GLY A 116 -14.41 -6.68 -7.50
N LEU A 117 -14.44 -5.47 -8.09
CA LEU A 117 -13.51 -4.40 -7.71
C LEU A 117 -13.95 -3.68 -6.44
N GLU A 118 -15.25 -3.45 -6.30
CA GLU A 118 -15.81 -2.74 -5.14
C GLU A 118 -15.76 -3.61 -3.88
N ASP A 119 -16.01 -4.91 -4.00
CA ASP A 119 -15.90 -5.85 -2.89
C ASP A 119 -14.46 -6.00 -2.38
N VAL A 120 -13.47 -5.97 -3.28
CA VAL A 120 -12.05 -5.99 -2.90
C VAL A 120 -11.66 -4.69 -2.19
N TYR A 121 -12.24 -3.56 -2.61
CA TYR A 121 -11.99 -2.27 -1.97
C TYR A 121 -12.59 -2.20 -0.56
N LYS A 122 -13.85 -2.64 -0.40
CA LYS A 122 -14.52 -2.70 0.91
C LYS A 122 -13.76 -3.58 1.90
N LYS A 123 -13.36 -4.78 1.48
CA LYS A 123 -12.55 -5.70 2.30
C LYS A 123 -11.22 -5.08 2.74
N LYS A 124 -10.55 -4.35 1.86
CA LYS A 124 -9.29 -3.68 2.18
C LYS A 124 -9.48 -2.56 3.21
N CYS A 125 -10.53 -1.75 3.07
CA CYS A 125 -10.84 -0.70 4.04
C CYS A 125 -11.14 -1.29 5.43
N GLU A 126 -11.92 -2.36 5.50
CA GLU A 126 -12.25 -3.05 6.76
C GLU A 126 -11.00 -3.61 7.46
N GLU A 127 -10.07 -4.20 6.70
CA GLU A 127 -8.81 -4.71 7.25
C GLU A 127 -7.90 -3.59 7.75
N GLU A 128 -7.80 -2.48 6.99
CA GLU A 128 -7.01 -1.32 7.38
C GLU A 128 -7.58 -0.61 8.62
N GLU A 129 -8.90 -0.52 8.74
CA GLU A 129 -9.58 0.04 9.91
C GLU A 129 -9.36 -0.83 11.16
N LYS A 130 -9.46 -2.16 11.04
CA LYS A 130 -9.12 -3.09 12.13
C LYS A 130 -7.67 -2.95 12.56
N ALA A 131 -6.74 -2.90 11.61
CA ALA A 131 -5.32 -2.70 11.90
C ALA A 131 -5.04 -1.33 12.55
N ARG A 132 -5.81 -0.30 12.24
CA ARG A 132 -5.74 1.00 12.93
C ARG A 132 -6.21 0.88 14.37
N MET A 133 -7.37 0.25 14.62
CA MET A 133 -7.90 0.07 15.96
C MET A 133 -6.94 -0.73 16.85
N GLU A 134 -6.36 -1.82 16.35
CA GLU A 134 -5.37 -2.62 17.11
C GLU A 134 -4.12 -1.81 17.49
N ARG A 135 -3.61 -1.01 16.55
CA ARG A 135 -2.46 -0.13 16.81
C ARG A 135 -2.80 0.95 17.83
N GLU A 136 -3.97 1.58 17.69
CA GLU A 136 -4.44 2.62 18.61
C GLU A 136 -4.62 2.03 20.03
N ALA A 137 -5.16 0.82 20.16
CA ALA A 137 -5.27 0.12 21.44
C ALA A 137 -3.89 -0.16 22.09
N ILE A 138 -2.91 -0.63 21.32
CA ILE A 138 -1.54 -0.86 21.83
C ILE A 138 -0.91 0.46 22.29
N VAL A 139 -1.10 1.54 21.53
CA VAL A 139 -0.57 2.86 21.87
C VAL A 139 -1.24 3.40 23.14
N GLN A 140 -2.56 3.26 23.28
CA GLN A 140 -3.29 3.66 24.47
C GLN A 140 -2.83 2.87 25.71
N ALA A 141 -2.73 1.55 25.62
CA ALA A 141 -2.23 0.72 26.72
C ALA A 141 -0.82 1.14 27.17
N LYS A 142 0.10 1.37 26.22
CA LYS A 142 1.45 1.88 26.51
C LYS A 142 1.43 3.29 27.12
N LYS A 143 0.50 4.14 26.69
CA LYS A 143 0.37 5.50 27.22
C LYS A 143 -0.11 5.46 28.67
N GLU A 144 -1.11 4.65 28.98
CA GLU A 144 -1.61 4.45 30.35
C GLU A 144 -0.54 3.87 31.28
N GLU A 145 0.25 2.90 30.79
CA GLU A 145 1.36 2.35 31.56
C GLU A 145 2.41 3.43 31.89
N ARG A 146 2.78 4.24 30.91
CA ARG A 146 3.71 5.37 31.10
C ARG A 146 3.15 6.39 32.08
N GLU A 147 1.87 6.74 31.96
CA GLU A 147 1.23 7.68 32.87
C GLU A 147 1.21 7.16 34.31
N LYS A 148 0.89 5.89 34.52
CA LYS A 148 0.96 5.24 35.84
C LYS A 148 2.38 5.27 36.40
N ALA A 149 3.39 4.98 35.58
CA ALA A 149 4.79 5.06 35.99
C ALA A 149 5.22 6.50 36.33
N GLU A 150 4.76 7.50 35.56
CA GLU A 150 5.02 8.91 35.82
C GLU A 150 4.35 9.40 37.10
N VAL A 151 3.10 9.02 37.36
CA VAL A 151 2.39 9.36 38.60
C VAL A 151 3.14 8.78 39.80
N ARG A 152 3.54 7.49 39.74
CA ARG A 152 4.36 6.87 40.79
C ARG A 152 5.68 7.62 40.99
N ARG A 153 6.37 7.97 39.91
CA ARG A 153 7.62 8.75 39.96
C ARG A 153 7.40 10.13 40.59
N LYS A 154 6.33 10.85 40.22
CA LYS A 154 6.02 12.17 40.77
C LYS A 154 5.74 12.10 42.27
N VAL A 155 4.93 11.15 42.73
CA VAL A 155 4.64 10.94 44.15
C VAL A 155 5.90 10.61 44.95
N MET A 156 6.74 9.70 44.43
CA MET A 156 8.02 9.39 45.06
C MET A 156 8.92 10.61 45.11
N LYS A 157 9.03 11.35 43.99
CA LYS A 157 9.83 12.57 43.88
C LYS A 157 9.39 13.60 44.90
N GLU A 158 8.09 13.86 45.01
CA GLU A 158 7.52 14.79 45.98
C GLU A 158 7.89 14.41 47.42
N LYS A 159 7.75 13.13 47.80
CA LYS A 159 8.18 12.63 49.11
C LYS A 159 9.68 12.86 49.36
N MET A 160 10.54 12.60 48.38
CA MET A 160 11.99 12.79 48.50
C MET A 160 12.40 14.26 48.65
N PHE A 161 11.64 15.18 48.06
CA PHE A 161 11.89 16.63 48.15
C PHE A 161 11.28 17.29 49.36
N LYS A 162 10.50 16.58 50.19
CA LYS A 162 10.02 17.12 51.47
C LYS A 162 11.19 17.51 52.36
N LYS A 163 11.11 18.71 52.93
CA LYS A 163 12.12 19.29 53.81
C LYS A 163 11.53 19.54 55.21
N THR A 164 12.37 19.48 56.23
CA THR A 164 12.07 19.91 57.59
C THR A 164 12.02 21.43 57.65
N ARG A 165 11.61 21.97 58.80
CA ARG A 165 11.58 23.43 59.06
C ARG A 165 12.91 24.14 58.75
N HIS A 166 14.03 23.44 58.90
CA HIS A 166 15.38 23.97 58.69
C HIS A 166 15.92 23.68 57.27
N GLY A 167 15.07 23.23 56.34
CA GLY A 167 15.43 22.97 54.95
C GLY A 167 16.13 21.64 54.69
N GLN A 168 16.41 20.85 55.73
CA GLN A 168 17.01 19.52 55.58
C GLN A 168 15.98 18.54 55.01
N PRO A 169 16.37 17.61 54.13
CA PRO A 169 15.47 16.57 53.63
C PRO A 169 14.88 15.71 54.75
N VAL A 170 13.59 15.41 54.67
CA VAL A 170 12.93 14.57 55.68
C VAL A 170 13.45 13.14 55.58
N MET A 171 14.22 12.71 56.59
CA MET A 171 14.92 11.41 56.59
C MET A 171 13.99 10.21 56.52
N LYS A 172 12.75 10.31 57.04
CA LYS A 172 11.72 9.25 56.95
C LYS A 172 11.58 8.73 55.52
N TYR A 173 11.38 9.62 54.55
CA TYR A 173 11.15 9.23 53.15
C TYR A 173 12.44 8.74 52.47
N ARG A 174 13.59 9.33 52.82
CA ARG A 174 14.88 8.90 52.27
C ARG A 174 15.24 7.48 52.68
N ILE A 175 15.09 7.18 53.97
CA ILE A 175 15.37 5.85 54.52
C ILE A 175 14.39 4.83 53.91
N GLU A 176 13.10 5.16 53.82
CA GLU A 176 12.08 4.31 53.17
C GLU A 176 12.50 3.90 51.75
N ASN A 177 12.96 4.85 50.92
CA ASN A 177 13.42 4.56 49.55
C ASN A 177 14.71 3.75 49.49
N LEU A 178 15.68 4.02 50.37
CA LEU A 178 16.90 3.22 50.45
C LEU A 178 16.56 1.76 50.79
N LEU A 179 15.70 1.53 51.78
CA LEU A 179 15.24 0.19 52.16
C LEU A 179 14.48 -0.49 51.02
N GLN A 180 13.58 0.21 50.34
CA GLN A 180 12.86 -0.32 49.19
C GLN A 180 13.81 -0.71 48.04
N THR A 181 14.83 0.12 47.77
CA THR A 181 15.84 -0.15 46.74
C THR A 181 16.61 -1.42 47.08
N ILE A 182 17.09 -1.55 48.33
CA ILE A 182 17.81 -2.75 48.81
C ILE A 182 16.92 -4.00 48.66
N GLN A 183 15.67 -3.95 49.15
CA GLN A 183 14.74 -5.07 49.05
C GLN A 183 14.45 -5.48 47.61
N SER A 184 14.28 -4.50 46.71
CA SER A 184 14.08 -4.80 45.28
C SER A 184 15.33 -5.41 44.64
N SER A 185 16.52 -4.91 44.95
CA SER A 185 17.78 -5.50 44.45
C SER A 185 17.99 -6.92 44.94
N THR A 186 17.67 -7.21 46.21
CA THR A 186 17.78 -8.57 46.78
C THR A 186 16.76 -9.52 46.14
N ARG A 187 15.52 -9.07 45.92
CA ARG A 187 14.51 -9.91 45.24
C ARG A 187 14.88 -10.19 43.79
N SER A 188 15.44 -9.21 43.08
CA SER A 188 15.89 -9.37 41.69
C SER A 188 17.18 -10.18 41.54
N SER A 189 17.97 -10.37 42.60
CA SER A 189 19.17 -11.22 42.57
C SER A 189 18.90 -12.67 42.97
N ILE A 190 17.73 -12.96 43.55
CA ILE A 190 17.34 -14.29 44.06
C ILE A 190 16.41 -15.02 43.07
N GLY A 191 15.78 -14.29 42.14
CA GLY A 191 14.95 -14.86 41.06
C GLY A 191 15.70 -14.91 39.74
#